data_AF-V4M315-F1
#
_entry.id   AF-V4M315-F1
#
_cell.length_a   1.000
_cell.length_b   1.000
_cell.length_c   1.000
_cell.angle_alpha   90.00
_cell.angle_beta   90.00
_cell.angle_gamma   90.00
#
_symmetry.space_group_name_H-M   'P 1'
#
loop_
_entity.id
_entity.type
_entity.pdbx_description
1 polymer ?
#
loop_
_entity_poly.entity_id
_entity_poly.type
_entity_poly.pdbx_seq_one_letter_code
_entity_poly.pdbx_strand_id
1 'polypeptide(L)'
;MASNPCSACKVLKSVCTGECNFWSRNVYKILSNETFSPLQREYAVKALSYEAEARIQDPVTGCVGMSLAYEKILNNLKEQIVSAKNEIVATMGSDKVPEYNDIPMPDDFLMTQNQQMGDNHRADEASTSATPPASSGGTNDTQQTP
;
A
#
# COMPACT_ATOMS: atom_id res chain seq x y z
N MET A 1 22.83 25.16 23.00
CA MET A 1 21.76 25.35 24.01
C MET A 1 20.75 24.23 23.81
N ALA A 2 20.61 23.32 24.76
CA ALA A 2 19.65 22.22 24.65
C ALA A 2 18.24 22.77 24.92
N SER A 3 17.47 23.01 23.86
CA SER A 3 16.04 23.31 24.00
C SER A 3 15.35 22.09 24.60
N ASN A 4 14.51 22.30 25.61
CA ASN A 4 13.66 21.24 26.14
C ASN A 4 12.91 20.55 24.98
N PRO A 5 12.93 19.21 24.88
CA PRO A 5 12.32 18.52 23.75
C PRO A 5 10.82 18.82 23.68
N CYS A 6 10.31 19.01 22.47
CA CYS A 6 8.89 19.18 22.17
C CYS A 6 8.08 17.99 22.74
N SER A 7 6.78 18.19 23.03
CA SER A 7 5.92 17.13 23.60
C SER A 7 5.93 15.85 22.76
N ALA A 8 6.00 15.98 21.43
CA ALA A 8 6.15 14.86 20.50
C ALA A 8 7.48 14.11 20.69
N CYS A 9 8.62 14.80 20.68
CA CYS A 9 9.94 14.17 20.90
C CYS A 9 10.09 13.54 22.29
N LYS A 10 9.40 14.07 23.32
CA LYS A 10 9.34 13.43 24.64
C LYS A 10 8.62 12.08 24.60
N VAL A 11 7.49 11.99 23.90
CA VAL A 11 6.71 10.75 23.75
C VAL A 11 7.47 9.74 22.87
N LEU A 12 8.09 10.21 21.80
CA LEU A 12 8.79 9.37 20.81
C LEU A 12 10.25 9.04 21.19
N LYS A 13 10.77 9.58 22.30
CA LYS A 13 12.18 9.46 22.72
C LYS A 13 13.19 9.84 21.63
N SER A 14 12.82 10.76 20.74
CA SER A 14 13.65 11.20 19.62
C SER A 14 14.36 12.51 19.92
N VAL A 15 15.45 12.79 19.21
CA VAL A 15 16.19 14.05 19.33
C VAL A 15 15.35 15.18 18.73
N CYS A 16 15.08 16.22 19.52
CA CYS A 16 14.34 17.39 19.07
C CYS A 16 15.27 18.34 18.30
N THR A 17 15.13 18.38 16.98
CA THR A 17 15.83 19.36 16.11
C THR A 17 14.98 20.64 15.96
N GLY A 18 15.58 21.70 15.41
CA GLY A 18 14.86 22.95 15.13
C GLY A 18 13.66 22.78 14.20
N GLU A 19 13.67 21.71 13.39
CA GLU A 19 12.59 21.34 12.47
C GLU A 19 11.41 20.63 13.18
N CYS A 20 11.57 20.09 14.41
CA CYS A 20 10.44 19.52 15.19
C CYS A 20 9.32 20.55 15.32
N ASN A 21 9.68 21.82 15.58
CA ASN A 21 8.71 22.90 15.77
C ASN A 21 7.92 23.20 14.50
N PHE A 22 8.53 23.03 13.32
CA PHE A 22 7.86 23.29 12.04
C PHE A 22 6.88 22.16 11.71
N TRP A 23 7.32 20.90 11.76
CA TRP A 23 6.47 19.76 11.42
C TRP A 23 5.33 19.56 12.43
N SER A 24 5.63 19.68 13.74
CA SER A 24 4.60 19.58 14.78
C SER A 24 3.52 20.66 14.66
N ARG A 25 3.91 21.87 14.27
CA ARG A 25 2.97 22.98 14.07
C ARG A 25 2.08 22.78 12.84
N ASN A 26 2.62 22.21 11.76
CA ASN A 26 1.85 21.89 10.56
C ASN A 26 0.85 20.76 10.82
N VAL A 27 1.28 19.69 11.49
CA VAL A 27 0.39 18.58 11.90
C VAL A 27 -0.70 19.11 12.83
N TYR A 28 -0.36 19.92 13.84
CA TYR A 28 -1.34 20.52 14.74
C TYR A 28 -2.38 21.35 13.98
N LYS A 29 -1.96 22.22 13.03
CA LYS A 29 -2.87 23.03 12.22
C LYS A 29 -3.87 22.20 11.40
N ILE A 30 -3.42 21.07 10.84
CA ILE A 30 -4.28 20.17 10.05
C ILE A 30 -5.30 19.49 10.97
N LEU A 31 -4.87 18.99 12.13
CA LEU A 31 -5.73 18.25 13.06
C LEU A 31 -6.64 19.15 13.91
N SER A 32 -6.25 20.41 14.12
CA SER A 32 -7.05 21.42 14.83
C SER A 32 -8.09 22.09 13.93
N ASN A 33 -8.26 21.64 12.68
CA ASN A 33 -9.27 22.19 11.80
C ASN A 33 -10.67 21.92 12.37
N GLU A 34 -11.42 22.99 12.63
CA GLU A 34 -12.73 22.95 13.27
C GLU A 34 -13.78 22.20 12.43
N THR A 35 -13.55 22.06 11.12
CA THR A 35 -14.44 21.31 10.22
C THR A 35 -14.31 19.80 10.36
N PHE A 36 -13.28 19.27 11.03
CA PHE A 36 -13.11 17.82 11.19
C PHE A 36 -13.90 17.27 12.37
N SER A 37 -14.74 16.28 12.09
CA SER A 37 -15.35 15.42 13.11
C SER A 37 -14.30 14.55 13.81
N PRO A 38 -14.58 13.99 15.00
CA PRO A 38 -13.64 13.11 15.70
C PRO A 38 -13.13 11.94 14.85
N LEU A 39 -14.00 11.32 14.06
CA LEU A 39 -13.65 10.20 13.17
C LEU A 39 -12.76 10.66 12.01
N GLN A 40 -13.01 11.86 11.46
CA GLN A 40 -12.15 12.44 10.42
C GLN A 40 -10.76 12.83 10.96
N ARG A 41 -10.67 13.26 12.22
CA ARG A 41 -9.36 13.51 12.86
C ARG A 41 -8.58 12.23 13.02
N GLU A 42 -9.24 11.13 13.44
CA GLU A 42 -8.59 9.81 13.50
C GLU A 42 -8.08 9.39 12.12
N TYR A 43 -8.89 9.54 11.08
CA TYR A 43 -8.49 9.28 9.70
C TYR A 43 -7.29 10.14 9.28
N ALA A 44 -7.32 11.43 9.56
CA ALA A 44 -6.24 12.36 9.22
C ALA A 44 -4.93 11.98 9.93
N VAL A 45 -4.97 11.56 11.20
CA VAL A 45 -3.78 11.08 11.91
C VAL A 45 -3.22 9.81 11.24
N LYS A 46 -4.08 8.86 10.88
CA LYS A 46 -3.66 7.63 10.19
C LYS A 46 -3.04 7.94 8.83
N ALA A 47 -3.67 8.81 8.03
CA ALA A 47 -3.18 9.22 6.73
C ALA A 47 -1.81 9.94 6.80
N LEU A 48 -1.66 10.87 7.76
CA LEU A 48 -0.37 11.56 7.98
C LEU A 48 0.73 10.60 8.43
N SER A 49 0.40 9.61 9.25
CA SER A 49 1.34 8.58 9.69
C SER A 49 1.79 7.71 8.52
N TYR A 50 0.83 7.28 7.69
CA TYR A 50 1.12 6.51 6.47
C TYR A 50 2.01 7.29 5.47
N GLU A 51 1.74 8.58 5.24
CA GLU A 51 2.59 9.39 4.36
C GLU A 51 4.01 9.54 4.91
N ALA A 52 4.14 9.78 6.21
CA ALA A 52 5.44 9.90 6.85
C ALA A 52 6.25 8.60 6.75
N GLU A 53 5.61 7.45 6.99
CA GLU A 53 6.24 6.13 6.86
C GLU A 53 6.66 5.85 5.42
N ALA A 54 5.80 6.14 4.45
CA ALA A 54 6.14 5.97 3.04
C ALA A 54 7.34 6.84 2.63
N ARG A 55 7.49 8.06 3.15
CA ARG A 55 8.67 8.92 2.92
C ARG A 55 9.94 8.41 3.60
N ILE A 56 9.81 7.72 4.73
CA ILE A 56 10.96 7.07 5.38
C ILE A 56 11.46 5.90 4.53
N GLN A 57 10.54 5.11 3.98
CA GLN A 57 10.86 3.95 3.13
C GLN A 57 11.34 4.36 1.73
N ASP A 58 10.68 5.34 1.10
CA ASP A 58 11.05 5.91 -0.18
C ASP A 58 11.14 7.45 -0.06
N PRO A 59 12.35 8.01 0.16
CA PRO A 59 12.54 9.45 0.33
C PRO A 59 12.36 10.24 -0.97
N VAL A 60 12.32 9.59 -2.14
CA VAL A 60 12.20 10.26 -3.43
C VAL A 60 10.73 10.40 -3.83
N THR A 61 9.97 9.30 -3.78
CA THR A 61 8.58 9.28 -4.26
C THR A 61 7.54 9.06 -3.17
N GLY A 62 7.93 8.58 -2.00
CA GLY A 62 7.03 8.36 -0.86
C GLY A 62 5.78 7.56 -1.22
N CYS A 63 4.62 8.03 -0.79
CA CYS A 63 3.34 7.36 -1.07
C CYS A 63 2.93 7.40 -2.55
N VAL A 64 3.45 8.36 -3.33
CA VAL A 64 3.16 8.49 -4.76
C VAL A 64 3.72 7.31 -5.55
N GLY A 65 4.89 6.78 -5.15
CA GLY A 65 5.46 5.58 -5.76
C GLY A 65 4.53 4.38 -5.67
N MET A 66 3.84 4.22 -4.54
CA MET A 66 2.87 3.15 -4.36
C MET A 66 1.63 3.36 -5.25
N SER A 67 1.10 4.58 -5.35
CA SER A 67 0.01 4.89 -6.29
C SER A 67 0.39 4.54 -7.73
N LEU A 68 1.59 4.92 -8.18
CA LEU A 68 2.08 4.62 -9.52
C LEU A 68 2.26 3.12 -9.76
N ALA A 69 2.70 2.36 -8.75
CA ALA A 69 2.80 0.91 -8.84
C ALA A 69 1.42 0.26 -9.05
N TYR A 70 0.40 0.73 -8.31
CA TYR A 70 -0.97 0.25 -8.51
C TYR A 70 -1.52 0.62 -9.89
N GLU A 71 -1.29 1.85 -10.36
CA GLU A 71 -1.69 2.25 -11.72
C GLU A 71 -1.07 1.35 -12.78
N LYS A 72 0.22 1.01 -12.64
CA LYS A 72 0.88 0.07 -13.55
C LYS A 72 0.23 -1.31 -13.54
N ILE A 73 -0.09 -1.84 -12.35
CA ILE A 73 -0.77 -3.13 -12.22
C ILE A 73 -2.15 -3.08 -12.88
N LEU A 74 -2.93 -2.02 -12.61
CA LEU A 74 -4.26 -1.83 -13.19
C LEU A 74 -4.19 -1.75 -14.72
N ASN A 75 -3.24 -1.01 -15.28
CA ASN A 75 -3.06 -0.90 -16.73
C ASN A 75 -2.69 -2.25 -17.35
N ASN A 76 -1.76 -2.98 -16.75
CA ASN A 76 -1.38 -4.31 -17.20
C ASN A 76 -2.55 -5.32 -17.14
N LEU A 77 -3.39 -5.24 -16.11
CA LEU A 77 -4.60 -6.06 -16.01
C LEU A 77 -5.61 -5.70 -17.10
N LYS A 78 -5.83 -4.41 -17.34
CA LYS A 78 -6.69 -3.93 -18.43
C LYS A 78 -6.20 -4.43 -19.80
N GLU A 79 -4.89 -4.38 -20.05
CA GLU A 79 -4.30 -4.90 -21.28
C GLU A 79 -4.52 -6.41 -21.43
N GLN A 80 -4.31 -7.18 -20.37
CA GLN A 80 -4.57 -8.64 -20.38
C GLN A 80 -6.03 -8.97 -20.67
N ILE A 81 -6.97 -8.21 -20.09
CA ILE A 81 -8.40 -8.37 -20.37
C ILE A 81 -8.68 -8.10 -21.86
N VAL A 82 -8.14 -7.01 -22.42
CA VAL A 82 -8.31 -6.70 -23.84
C VAL A 82 -7.71 -7.80 -24.72
N SER A 83 -6.52 -8.28 -24.39
CA SER A 83 -5.88 -9.38 -25.12
C SER A 83 -6.71 -10.65 -25.12
N ALA A 84 -7.20 -11.07 -23.95
CA ALA A 84 -8.05 -12.25 -23.81
C ALA A 84 -9.38 -12.09 -24.58
N LYS A 85 -9.99 -10.90 -24.54
CA LYS A 85 -11.19 -10.61 -25.34
C LYS A 85 -10.90 -10.77 -26.83
N ASN A 86 -9.78 -10.25 -27.32
CA ASN A 86 -9.40 -10.38 -28.73
C ASN A 86 -9.16 -11.84 -29.14
N GLU A 87 -8.57 -12.65 -28.26
CA GLU A 87 -8.38 -14.09 -28.50
C GLU A 87 -9.71 -14.84 -28.62
N ILE A 88 -10.68 -14.53 -27.75
CA ILE A 88 -12.03 -15.11 -27.82
C ILE A 88 -12.72 -14.72 -29.13
N VAL A 89 -12.64 -13.46 -29.54
CA VAL A 89 -13.18 -13.01 -30.83
C VAL A 89 -12.57 -13.80 -31.99
N ALA A 90 -11.25 -13.97 -31.98
CA ALA A 90 -10.53 -14.66 -33.04
C ALA A 90 -10.85 -16.17 -33.11
N THR A 91 -11.12 -16.81 -31.96
CA THR A 91 -11.30 -18.27 -31.88
C THR A 91 -12.77 -18.71 -31.92
N MET A 92 -13.67 -17.95 -31.31
CA MET A 92 -15.08 -18.34 -31.10
C MET A 92 -16.09 -17.33 -31.68
N GLY A 93 -15.63 -16.20 -32.21
CA GLY A 93 -16.46 -15.12 -32.71
C GLY A 93 -16.91 -14.13 -31.62
N SER A 94 -17.27 -12.91 -32.05
CA SER A 94 -17.60 -11.80 -31.14
C SER A 94 -18.78 -12.05 -30.20
N ASP A 95 -19.69 -12.96 -30.55
CA ASP A 95 -20.88 -13.28 -29.77
C ASP A 95 -20.58 -14.01 -28.45
N LYS A 96 -19.33 -14.44 -28.24
CA LYS A 96 -18.90 -15.20 -27.06
C LYS A 96 -18.04 -14.39 -26.08
N VAL A 97 -17.78 -13.12 -26.37
CA VAL A 97 -16.96 -12.26 -25.48
C VAL A 97 -17.77 -11.86 -24.24
N PRO A 98 -17.29 -12.15 -23.02
CA PRO A 98 -17.94 -11.66 -21.81
C PRO A 98 -17.93 -10.13 -21.74
N GLU A 99 -19.11 -9.55 -21.49
CA GLU A 99 -19.27 -8.11 -21.24
C GLU A 99 -18.88 -7.80 -19.79
N TYR A 100 -17.66 -7.31 -19.60
CA TYR A 100 -17.24 -6.72 -18.33
C TYR A 100 -17.53 -5.21 -18.38
N ASN A 101 -18.66 -4.82 -17.79
CA ASN A 101 -18.94 -3.43 -17.50
C ASN A 101 -18.06 -3.00 -16.31
N ASP A 102 -17.45 -1.82 -16.39
CA ASP A 102 -16.63 -1.24 -15.32
C ASP A 102 -17.41 -1.34 -14.00
N ILE A 103 -17.00 -2.26 -13.13
CA ILE A 103 -17.66 -2.47 -11.84
C ILE A 103 -17.46 -1.19 -11.06
N PRO A 104 -18.52 -0.44 -10.72
CA PRO A 104 -18.39 0.75 -9.90
C PRO A 104 -17.70 0.36 -8.60
N MET A 105 -16.67 1.11 -8.22
CA MET A 105 -15.99 0.88 -6.94
C MET A 105 -17.06 0.93 -5.83
N PRO A 106 -17.24 -0.14 -5.04
CA PRO A 106 -18.24 -0.14 -3.99
C PRO A 106 -17.93 0.95 -2.97
N ASP A 107 -18.91 1.75 -2.59
CA ASP A 107 -18.73 2.85 -1.61
C ASP A 107 -18.15 2.34 -0.27
N ASP A 108 -18.43 1.08 0.09
CA ASP A 108 -17.90 0.42 1.28
C ASP A 108 -16.37 0.24 1.25
N PHE A 109 -15.74 0.17 0.08
CA PHE A 109 -14.29 -0.04 -0.04
C PHE A 109 -13.49 1.12 0.58
N LEU A 110 -14.01 2.35 0.48
CA LEU A 110 -13.39 3.54 1.08
C LEU A 110 -13.60 3.59 2.61
N MET A 111 -14.65 2.97 3.14
CA MET A 111 -14.92 2.93 4.56
C MET A 111 -14.16 1.83 5.29
N THR A 112 -14.04 0.63 4.72
CA THR A 112 -13.41 -0.54 5.38
C THR A 112 -11.90 -0.41 5.56
N GLN A 113 -11.18 0.28 4.66
CA GLN A 113 -9.73 0.46 4.80
C GLN A 113 -9.33 1.21 6.08
N ASN A 114 -10.25 2.00 6.66
CA ASN A 114 -10.03 2.77 7.89
C ASN A 114 -9.91 1.91 9.16
N GLN A 115 -10.38 0.66 9.10
CA GLN A 115 -10.30 -0.29 10.22
C GLN A 115 -9.09 -1.22 10.11
N GLN A 116 -8.62 -1.57 8.91
CA GLN A 116 -7.61 -2.62 8.72
C GLN A 116 -6.14 -2.18 8.83
N MET A 117 -5.80 -0.88 8.71
CA MET A 117 -4.42 -0.44 8.99
C MET A 117 -4.05 -0.40 10.49
N GLY A 118 -4.99 -0.76 11.39
CA GLY A 118 -4.77 -0.77 12.83
C GLY A 118 -4.04 -2.00 13.39
N ASP A 119 -4.00 -3.13 12.67
CA ASP A 119 -3.63 -4.42 13.27
C ASP A 119 -2.46 -5.18 12.61
N ASN A 120 -1.87 -4.72 11.50
CA ASN A 120 -0.92 -5.53 10.72
C ASN A 120 0.57 -5.17 10.81
N HIS A 121 1.03 -4.30 11.72
CA HIS A 121 2.48 -4.12 11.95
C HIS A 121 2.83 -3.91 13.43
N ARG A 122 2.50 -4.90 14.26
CA ARG A 122 3.14 -5.09 15.57
C ARG A 122 3.69 -6.51 15.72
N ALA A 123 4.65 -6.84 14.87
CA ALA A 123 5.70 -7.85 14.97
C ALA A 123 6.38 -7.76 13.58
N ASP A 124 7.66 -7.47 13.42
CA ASP A 124 8.76 -8.26 13.93
C ASP A 124 10.03 -7.41 14.10
N GLU A 125 10.55 -7.33 15.33
CA GLU A 125 11.99 -7.33 15.54
C GLU A 125 12.40 -8.78 15.83
N ALA A 126 12.85 -9.51 14.80
CA ALA A 126 13.91 -10.53 14.89
C ALA A 126 14.07 -11.25 13.54
N SER A 127 15.22 -11.04 12.91
CA SER A 127 16.00 -11.97 12.09
C SER A 127 15.35 -13.30 11.66
N THR A 128 15.32 -13.58 10.35
CA THR A 128 16.14 -14.66 9.75
C THR A 128 16.08 -14.66 8.21
N SER A 129 17.28 -14.69 7.62
CA SER A 129 17.69 -15.18 6.30
C SER A 129 16.63 -15.44 5.21
N ALA A 130 16.71 -14.66 4.14
CA ALA A 130 16.25 -15.05 2.82
C ALA A 130 17.01 -16.31 2.33
N THR A 131 16.27 -17.37 2.00
CA THR A 131 16.70 -18.40 1.04
C THR A 131 15.50 -18.74 0.16
N PRO A 132 15.59 -18.71 -1.19
CA PRO A 132 14.48 -19.08 -2.05
C PRO A 132 14.28 -20.61 -2.09
N PRO A 133 13.04 -21.12 -2.22
CA PRO A 133 12.80 -22.55 -2.32
C PRO A 133 13.26 -23.09 -3.68
N ALA A 134 13.93 -24.25 -3.63
CA ALA A 134 14.37 -25.01 -4.78
C ALA A 134 13.20 -25.53 -5.60
N SER A 135 13.34 -25.47 -6.92
CA SER A 135 12.46 -26.08 -7.91
C SER A 135 12.54 -27.61 -7.84
N SER A 136 11.45 -28.27 -7.44
CA SER A 136 11.30 -29.72 -7.61
C SER A 136 10.88 -30.01 -9.06
N GLY A 137 11.86 -30.37 -9.89
CA GLY A 137 11.62 -30.98 -11.20
C GLY A 137 11.16 -32.42 -11.03
N GLY A 138 10.01 -32.76 -11.61
CA GLY A 138 9.51 -34.13 -11.70
C GLY A 138 10.33 -34.93 -12.72
N THR A 139 10.91 -36.04 -12.28
CA THR A 139 11.50 -37.05 -13.16
C THR A 139 10.43 -38.07 -13.54
N ASN A 140 10.13 -38.17 -14.83
CA ASN A 140 9.37 -39.27 -15.40
C ASN A 140 10.30 -40.49 -15.55
N ASP A 141 10.05 -41.55 -14.79
CA ASP A 141 10.66 -42.86 -15.03
C ASP A 141 9.99 -43.54 -16.22
N THR A 142 10.73 -43.67 -17.33
CA THR A 142 10.41 -44.56 -18.44
C THR A 142 11.10 -45.90 -18.18
N GLN A 143 10.29 -46.92 -17.94
CA GLN A 143 10.69 -48.31 -17.79
C GLN A 143 11.01 -48.90 -19.17
N GLN A 144 12.25 -49.34 -19.41
CA GLN A 144 12.51 -50.31 -20.47
C GLN A 144 13.77 -51.15 -20.17
N THR A 145 13.53 -52.41 -19.84
CA THR A 145 14.44 -53.57 -19.87
C THR A 145 14.80 -53.93 -21.33
N PRO A 146 15.93 -54.63 -21.57
CA PRO A 146 16.08 -56.06 -21.27
C PRO A 146 17.22 -56.41 -20.32
#